data_AF-A0A5S5CJW6-F1
#
_entry.id   AF-A0A5S5CJW6-F1
#
_cell.length_a   1.000
_cell.length_b   1.000
_cell.length_c   1.000
_cell.angle_alpha   90.00
_cell.angle_beta   90.00
_cell.angle_gamma   90.00
#
_symmetry.space_group_name_H-M   'P 1'
#
loop_
_entity.id
_entity.type
_entity.pdbx_description
1 polymer ?
#
loop_
_entity_poly.entity_id
_entity_poly.type
_entity_poly.pdbx_seq_one_letter_code
_entity_poly.pdbx_strand_id
1 'polypeptide(L)'
;MSDYTPPVGNYMSGWGNNQAKETAWKIDHIADKAKFGIEILGTGLIGIDALEKELIEMAGAQYAPSQEQIRAIAHRLDAHQKQLQQGLDRIKEMMNDIDKATDSIQRPRTGW
;
A
#
# COMPACT_ATOMS: atom_id res chain seq x y z
N MET A 1 27.14 -60.06 -16.94
CA MET A 1 26.47 -58.90 -17.55
C MET A 1 25.62 -58.29 -16.47
N SER A 2 26.06 -57.16 -15.91
CA SER A 2 25.31 -56.44 -14.87
C SER A 2 24.39 -55.46 -15.59
N ASP A 3 23.08 -55.74 -15.55
CA ASP A 3 22.06 -54.80 -16.01
C ASP A 3 22.04 -53.60 -15.06
N TYR A 4 22.75 -52.55 -15.43
CA TYR A 4 22.63 -51.24 -14.80
C TYR A 4 21.52 -50.48 -15.51
N THR A 5 20.31 -50.51 -14.94
CA THR A 5 19.22 -49.62 -15.35
C THR A 5 19.40 -48.30 -14.59
N PRO A 6 19.76 -47.18 -15.25
CA PRO A 6 19.86 -45.91 -14.55
C PRO A 6 18.47 -45.52 -14.05
N PRO A 7 18.35 -44.96 -12.83
CA PRO A 7 17.08 -44.42 -12.38
C PRO A 7 16.72 -43.25 -13.30
N VAL A 8 15.59 -43.35 -14.00
CA VAL A 8 14.89 -42.22 -14.61
C VAL A 8 14.43 -41.31 -13.48
N GLY A 9 15.35 -40.51 -12.99
CA GLY A 9 15.07 -39.58 -11.94
C GLY A 9 14.25 -38.41 -12.47
N ASN A 10 13.08 -38.29 -11.88
CA ASN A 10 12.18 -37.16 -12.02
C ASN A 10 12.72 -35.96 -11.21
N TYR A 11 13.90 -35.46 -11.57
CA TYR A 11 14.55 -34.34 -10.86
C TYR A 11 14.04 -32.96 -11.30
N MET A 12 13.11 -32.89 -12.27
CA MET A 12 12.61 -31.64 -12.86
C MET A 12 11.26 -31.13 -12.28
N SER A 13 10.78 -31.65 -11.15
CA SER A 13 9.43 -31.30 -10.65
C SER A 13 9.36 -30.22 -9.54
N GLY A 14 10.47 -29.62 -9.10
CA GLY A 14 10.47 -28.72 -7.94
C GLY A 14 11.15 -27.35 -8.11
N TRP A 15 12.06 -27.22 -9.07
CA TRP A 15 12.90 -26.02 -9.19
C TRP A 15 12.20 -24.83 -9.90
N GLY A 16 11.44 -25.09 -10.95
CA GLY A 16 10.72 -24.04 -11.70
C GLY A 16 9.51 -23.44 -10.96
N ASN A 17 8.91 -24.20 -10.05
CA ASN A 17 7.70 -23.77 -9.33
C ASN A 17 8.00 -22.92 -8.08
N ASN A 18 9.20 -23.04 -7.52
CA ASN A 18 9.61 -22.28 -6.32
C ASN A 18 9.84 -20.80 -6.64
N GLN A 19 10.44 -20.48 -7.79
CA GLN A 19 10.64 -19.08 -8.21
C GLN A 19 9.31 -18.39 -8.54
N ALA A 20 8.39 -19.09 -9.22
CA ALA A 20 7.05 -18.58 -9.50
C ALA A 20 6.27 -18.34 -8.20
N LYS A 21 6.36 -19.25 -7.23
CA LYS A 21 5.74 -19.12 -5.91
C LYS A 21 6.33 -17.94 -5.13
N GLU A 22 7.66 -17.82 -5.05
CA GLU A 22 8.33 -16.69 -4.38
C GLU A 22 7.98 -15.34 -5.02
N THR A 23 7.91 -15.29 -6.35
CA THR A 23 7.48 -14.10 -7.09
C THR A 23 6.03 -13.75 -6.78
N ALA A 24 5.13 -14.74 -6.73
CA ALA A 24 3.74 -14.51 -6.35
C ALA A 24 3.61 -13.96 -4.92
N TRP A 25 4.37 -14.48 -3.94
CA TRP A 25 4.41 -13.93 -2.57
C TRP A 25 4.89 -12.47 -2.53
N LYS A 26 5.90 -12.11 -3.33
CA LYS A 26 6.39 -10.73 -3.41
C LYS A 26 5.35 -9.78 -4.01
N ILE A 27 4.64 -10.23 -5.05
CA ILE A 27 3.55 -9.47 -5.67
C ILE A 27 2.37 -9.29 -4.71
N ASP A 28 2.00 -10.35 -3.99
CA ASP A 28 0.91 -10.31 -3.00
C ASP A 28 1.23 -9.32 -1.86
N HIS A 29 2.46 -9.37 -1.34
CA HIS A 29 2.91 -8.44 -0.31
C HIS A 29 2.92 -6.97 -0.78
N ILE A 30 3.23 -6.74 -2.06
CA ILE A 30 3.14 -5.41 -2.70
C ILE A 30 1.67 -4.95 -2.77
N ALA A 31 0.77 -5.84 -3.19
CA ALA A 31 -0.65 -5.53 -3.32
C ALA A 31 -1.28 -5.19 -1.96
N ASP A 32 -0.95 -5.95 -0.90
CA ASP A 32 -1.41 -5.69 0.46
C ASP A 32 -0.95 -4.33 0.98
N LYS A 33 0.32 -4.00 0.76
CA LYS A 33 0.87 -2.69 1.10
C LYS A 33 0.13 -1.57 0.37
N ALA A 34 -0.05 -1.69 -0.95
CA ALA A 34 -0.76 -0.71 -1.76
C ALA A 34 -2.21 -0.50 -1.28
N LYS A 35 -2.92 -1.59 -0.98
CA LYS A 35 -4.28 -1.56 -0.42
C LYS A 35 -4.33 -0.78 0.90
N PHE A 36 -3.40 -1.06 1.82
CA PHE A 36 -3.32 -0.34 3.09
C PHE A 36 -3.10 1.17 2.90
N GLY A 37 -2.21 1.57 1.98
CA GLY A 37 -2.00 3.00 1.68
C GLY A 37 -3.26 3.68 1.13
N ILE A 38 -4.02 3.00 0.27
CA ILE A 38 -5.29 3.50 -0.27
C ILE A 38 -6.34 3.64 0.84
N GLU A 39 -6.42 2.70 1.77
CA GLU A 39 -7.34 2.78 2.92
C GLU A 39 -7.04 3.98 3.83
N ILE A 40 -5.75 4.29 4.07
CA ILE A 40 -5.35 5.50 4.81
C ILE A 40 -5.81 6.77 4.08
N LEU A 41 -5.60 6.85 2.76
CA LEU A 41 -6.08 8.01 2.00
C LEU A 41 -7.60 8.13 2.04
N GLY A 42 -8.31 7.02 1.91
CA GLY A 42 -9.78 6.98 1.97
C GLY A 42 -10.31 7.50 3.29
N THR A 43 -9.74 7.06 4.42
CA THR A 43 -10.17 7.54 5.75
C THR A 43 -9.91 9.03 5.97
N GLY A 44 -8.77 9.55 5.48
CA GLY A 44 -8.48 10.99 5.54
C GLY A 44 -9.47 11.83 4.72
N LEU A 45 -9.85 11.36 3.53
CA LEU A 45 -10.84 12.05 2.68
C LEU A 45 -12.24 12.06 3.31
N ILE A 46 -12.67 10.95 3.91
CA ILE A 46 -13.95 10.88 4.64
C ILE A 46 -13.98 11.90 5.80
N GLY A 47 -12.86 12.07 6.51
CA GLY A 47 -12.73 13.06 7.56
C GLY A 47 -12.87 14.51 7.07
N ILE A 48 -12.33 14.82 5.90
CA ILE A 48 -12.47 16.14 5.26
C ILE A 48 -13.92 16.38 4.82
N ASP A 49 -14.59 15.40 4.20
CA ASP A 49 -16.02 15.51 3.82
C ASP A 49 -16.91 15.76 5.05
N ALA A 50 -16.63 15.12 6.18
CA ALA A 50 -17.33 15.40 7.43
C ALA A 50 -17.13 16.84 7.92
N LEU A 51 -15.91 17.38 7.81
CA LEU A 51 -15.63 18.78 8.14
C LEU A 51 -16.32 19.75 7.19
N GLU A 52 -16.40 19.42 5.90
CA GLU A 52 -17.10 20.23 4.91
C GLU A 52 -18.60 20.35 5.24
N LYS A 53 -19.24 19.23 5.58
CA LYS A 53 -20.66 19.23 6.01
C LYS A 53 -20.87 20.08 7.26
N GLU A 54 -19.99 19.94 8.26
CA GLU A 54 -20.03 20.75 9.47
C GLU A 54 -19.91 22.25 9.17
N LEU A 55 -19.00 22.63 8.25
CA LEU A 55 -18.81 24.02 7.82
C LEU A 55 -20.05 24.57 7.10
N ILE A 56 -20.68 23.77 6.24
CA ILE A 56 -21.94 24.15 5.56
C ILE A 56 -23.05 24.37 6.59
N GLU A 57 -23.19 23.48 7.57
CA GLU A 57 -24.17 23.61 8.65
C GLU A 57 -23.93 24.87 9.49
N MET A 58 -22.66 25.15 9.83
CA MET A 58 -22.28 26.37 10.54
C MET A 58 -22.49 27.64 9.73
N ALA A 59 -22.28 27.60 8.41
CA ALA A 59 -22.53 28.74 7.53
C ALA A 59 -24.03 29.06 7.42
N GLY A 60 -24.90 28.05 7.55
CA GLY A 60 -26.35 28.21 7.58
C GLY A 60 -26.93 28.56 8.96
N ALA A 61 -26.11 28.59 10.01
CA ALA A 61 -26.58 28.84 11.37
C ALA A 61 -27.01 30.30 11.59
N GLN A 62 -28.01 30.50 12.45
CA GLN A 62 -28.53 31.83 12.80
C GLN A 62 -27.50 32.74 13.48
N TYR A 63 -26.50 32.14 14.12
CA TYR A 63 -25.43 32.84 14.82
C TYR A 63 -24.09 32.50 14.17
N ALA A 64 -23.22 33.50 14.07
CA ALA A 64 -21.87 33.28 13.58
C ALA A 64 -21.12 32.26 14.46
N PRO A 65 -20.29 31.39 13.85
CA PRO A 65 -19.50 30.42 14.60
C PRO A 65 -18.57 31.13 15.59
N SER A 66 -18.48 30.57 16.79
CA SER A 66 -17.56 31.05 17.82
C SER A 66 -16.11 30.80 17.43
N GLN A 67 -15.20 31.56 18.02
CA GLN A 67 -13.76 31.38 17.81
C GLN A 67 -13.30 29.96 18.20
N GLU A 68 -13.90 29.37 19.23
CA GLU A 68 -13.59 28.02 19.69
C GLU A 68 -13.98 26.96 18.66
N GLN A 69 -15.16 27.09 18.05
CA GLN A 69 -15.60 26.22 16.95
C GLN A 69 -14.66 26.31 15.74
N ILE A 70 -14.30 27.53 15.34
CA ILE A 70 -13.36 27.74 14.21
C ILE A 70 -12.01 27.09 14.51
N ARG A 71 -11.47 27.24 15.73
CA ARG A 71 -10.21 26.59 16.13
C ARG A 71 -10.33 25.07 16.15
N ALA A 72 -11.44 24.52 16.61
CA ALA A 72 -11.66 23.07 16.64
C ALA A 72 -11.66 22.46 15.23
N ILE A 73 -12.35 23.11 14.27
CA ILE A 73 -12.34 22.72 12.85
C ILE A 73 -10.92 22.80 12.29
N ALA A 74 -10.20 23.89 12.54
CA ALA A 74 -8.84 24.08 12.04
C ALA A 74 -7.89 22.99 12.54
N HIS A 75 -7.97 22.61 13.81
CA HIS A 75 -7.17 21.52 14.38
C HIS A 75 -7.50 20.15 13.75
N ARG A 76 -8.79 19.86 13.52
CA ARG A 76 -9.21 18.62 12.87
C ARG A 76 -8.79 18.58 11.41
N LEU A 77 -8.87 19.72 10.70
CA LEU A 77 -8.40 19.84 9.33
C LEU A 77 -6.89 19.58 9.23
N ASP A 78 -6.08 20.20 10.09
CA ASP A 78 -4.64 19.96 10.17
C ASP A 78 -4.31 18.49 10.46
N ALA A 79 -5.06 17.84 11.36
CA ALA A 79 -4.89 16.42 11.65
C ALA A 79 -5.16 15.54 10.40
N HIS A 80 -6.25 15.78 9.68
CA HIS A 80 -6.56 15.05 8.45
C HIS A 80 -5.54 15.35 7.33
N GLN A 81 -5.09 16.59 7.19
CA GLN A 81 -4.02 16.94 6.24
C GLN A 81 -2.72 16.18 6.54
N LYS A 82 -2.32 16.09 7.82
CA LYS A 82 -1.15 15.30 8.24
C LYS A 82 -1.32 13.81 7.97
N GLN A 83 -2.51 13.26 8.22
CA GLN A 83 -2.81 11.86 7.90
C GLN A 83 -2.70 11.57 6.39
N LEU A 84 -3.25 12.45 5.55
CA LEU A 84 -3.12 12.35 4.10
C LEU A 84 -1.68 12.47 3.65
N GLN A 85 -0.92 13.43 4.19
CA GLN A 85 0.49 13.60 3.87
C GLN A 85 1.30 12.34 4.23
N GLN A 86 1.08 11.77 5.43
CA GLN A 86 1.71 10.52 5.84
C GLN A 86 1.31 9.35 4.93
N GLY A 87 0.04 9.24 4.55
CA GLY A 87 -0.44 8.25 3.59
C GLY A 87 0.26 8.37 2.23
N LEU A 88 0.39 9.60 1.71
CA LEU A 88 1.09 9.88 0.46
C LEU A 88 2.59 9.54 0.55
N ASP A 89 3.26 9.89 1.64
CA ASP A 89 4.67 9.58 1.81
C ASP A 89 4.91 8.07 1.93
N ARG A 90 4.00 7.34 2.60
CA ARG A 90 4.01 5.86 2.58
C ARG A 90 3.78 5.30 1.18
N ILE A 91 2.89 5.87 0.38
CA ILE A 91 2.71 5.44 -1.01
C ILE A 91 3.98 5.64 -1.84
N LYS A 92 4.69 6.75 -1.67
CA LYS A 92 5.99 6.97 -2.34
C LYS A 92 7.03 5.94 -1.91
N GLU A 93 7.12 5.65 -0.62
CA GLU A 93 8.01 4.59 -0.11
C GLU A 93 7.63 3.23 -0.70
N MET A 94 6.34 2.91 -0.77
CA MET A 94 5.85 1.68 -1.40
C MET A 94 6.20 1.62 -2.88
N MET A 95 6.07 2.71 -3.63
CA MET A 95 6.48 2.74 -5.03
C MET A 95 7.97 2.41 -5.20
N ASN A 96 8.83 2.94 -4.33
CA ASN A 96 10.26 2.60 -4.34
C ASN A 96 10.52 1.13 -3.97
N ASP A 97 9.76 0.57 -3.04
CA ASP A 97 9.84 -0.85 -2.67
C ASP A 97 9.40 -1.77 -3.83
N ILE A 98 8.32 -1.39 -4.53
CA ILE A 98 7.81 -2.09 -5.71
C ILE A 98 8.85 -2.08 -6.82
N ASP A 99 9.48 -0.94 -7.08
CA ASP A 99 10.51 -0.79 -8.10
C ASP A 99 11.69 -1.72 -7.82
N LYS A 100 12.22 -1.70 -6.59
CA LYS A 100 13.30 -2.63 -6.15
C LYS A 100 12.90 -4.10 -6.22
N ALA A 101 11.67 -4.43 -5.80
CA ALA A 101 11.18 -5.81 -5.84
C ALA A 101 11.01 -6.28 -7.29
N THR A 102 10.51 -5.42 -8.17
CA THR A 102 10.37 -5.67 -9.61
C THR A 102 11.73 -5.86 -10.26
N ASP A 103 12.71 -5.02 -9.95
CA ASP A 103 14.10 -5.17 -10.39
C ASP A 103 14.68 -6.52 -9.96
N SER A 104 14.40 -6.94 -8.72
CA SER A 104 14.87 -8.24 -8.21
C SER A 104 14.24 -9.44 -8.92
N ILE A 105 13.01 -9.29 -9.44
CA ILE A 105 12.30 -10.29 -10.22
C ILE A 105 12.81 -10.29 -11.67
N GLN A 106 12.98 -9.10 -12.28
CA GLN A 106 13.38 -8.93 -13.68
C GLN A 106 14.85 -9.24 -13.93
N ARG A 107 15.73 -9.07 -12.93
CA ARG A 107 17.14 -9.45 -13.00
C ARG A 107 17.37 -10.71 -12.18
N PRO A 108 16.96 -11.91 -12.66
CA PRO A 108 17.48 -13.13 -12.09
C PRO A 108 19.00 -13.03 -12.23
N ARG A 109 19.75 -13.18 -11.12
CA ARG A 109 21.21 -13.13 -11.12
C ARG A 109 21.70 -14.03 -12.25
N THR A 110 22.14 -13.45 -13.37
CA THR A 110 22.92 -14.14 -14.39
C THR A 110 24.31 -14.30 -13.82
N GLY A 111 24.42 -15.18 -12.82
CA GLY A 111 25.65 -15.54 -12.17
C GLY A 111 26.09 -16.89 -12.72
N TRP A 112 26.95 -16.83 -13.74
CA TRP A 112 27.70 -17.94 -14.34
C TRP A 112 26.90 -18.96 -15.14
#